data_AF-A0A399UJ43-F1
#
_entry.id   AF-A0A399UJ43-F1
#
_cell.length_a   1.000
_cell.length_b   1.000
_cell.length_c   1.000
_cell.angle_alpha   90.00
_cell.angle_beta   90.00
_cell.angle_gamma   90.00
#
_symmetry.space_group_name_H-M   'P 1'
#
loop_
_entity.id
_entity.type
_entity.pdbx_description
1 polymer ?
#
loop_
_entity_poly.entity_id
_entity_poly.type
_entity_poly.pdbx_seq_one_letter_code
_entity_poly.pdbx_strand_id
1 'polypeptide(L)'
;MSETSSDHRPPGWDLPVAAALTEPVTLAGMPRDYAILMGTVAVVLGLALRIWWLGLLWWAVAHAIGLYAARADKRFFDVLRRHLALPGHLDA
;
A
#
# COMPACT_ATOMS: atom_id res chain seq x y z
N MET A 1 7.49 19.06 37.87
CA MET A 1 8.95 18.86 37.99
C MET A 1 9.39 17.76 37.05
N SER A 2 9.69 18.11 35.79
CA SER A 2 10.53 17.34 34.87
C SER A 2 10.96 18.31 33.76
N GLU A 3 11.95 19.16 34.06
CA GLU A 3 12.77 19.78 33.02
C GLU A 3 13.49 18.64 32.29
N THR A 4 12.97 18.20 31.16
CA THR A 4 13.70 17.30 30.27
C THR A 4 14.55 18.13 29.33
N SER A 5 15.84 18.24 29.69
CA SER A 5 16.99 18.53 28.82
C SER A 5 16.87 19.76 27.92
N SER A 6 17.57 20.83 28.31
CA SER A 6 18.06 21.84 27.36
C SER A 6 18.84 21.12 26.27
N ASP A 7 18.18 20.93 25.15
CA ASP A 7 18.73 20.33 23.96
C ASP A 7 19.73 21.29 23.32
N HIS A 8 21.01 21.15 23.66
CA HIS A 8 22.09 22.01 23.19
C HIS A 8 22.56 21.61 21.78
N ARG A 9 21.59 21.43 20.86
CA ARG A 9 21.88 21.08 19.48
C ARG A 9 22.39 22.31 18.73
N PRO A 10 23.55 22.20 18.05
CA PRO A 10 24.07 23.32 17.27
C PRO A 10 23.12 23.66 16.10
N PRO A 11 23.14 24.90 15.60
CA PRO A 11 22.36 25.29 14.44
C PRO A 11 22.60 24.33 13.25
N GLY A 12 21.54 23.74 12.70
CA GLY A 12 21.62 22.77 11.61
C GLY A 12 21.77 21.30 12.03
N TRP A 13 21.66 20.98 13.32
CA TRP A 13 21.64 19.58 13.79
C TRP A 13 20.40 18.80 13.32
N ASP A 14 19.23 19.46 13.26
CA ASP A 14 18.00 18.84 12.78
C ASP A 14 17.85 19.04 11.28
N LEU A 15 17.63 17.94 10.55
CA LEU A 15 17.38 17.94 9.10
C LEU A 15 16.00 17.34 8.82
N PRO A 16 15.17 17.95 7.97
CA PRO A 16 13.89 17.37 7.59
C PRO A 16 14.12 16.03 6.89
N VAL A 17 13.56 14.95 7.46
CA VAL A 17 13.58 13.64 6.82
C VAL A 17 12.58 13.66 5.67
N ALA A 18 13.07 13.38 4.46
CA ALA A 18 12.21 13.24 3.30
C ALA A 18 11.23 12.07 3.52
N ALA A 19 9.92 12.31 3.34
CA ALA A 19 8.90 11.28 3.46
C ALA A 19 9.18 10.07 2.54
N ALA A 20 9.87 10.29 1.41
CA ALA A 20 10.28 9.21 0.51
C ALA A 20 11.24 8.17 1.15
N LEU A 21 11.91 8.51 2.26
CA LEU A 21 12.81 7.60 2.99
C LEU A 21 12.07 6.72 4.00
N THR A 22 10.85 7.11 4.38
CA THR A 22 10.10 6.48 5.49
C THR A 22 8.74 5.94 5.05
N GLU A 23 8.18 6.46 3.96
CA GLU A 23 6.89 6.04 3.43
C GLU A 23 7.06 5.00 2.30
N PRO A 24 6.15 4.02 2.20
CA PRO A 24 6.16 3.04 1.12
C PRO A 24 6.09 3.70 -0.27
N VAL A 25 6.80 3.12 -1.25
CA VAL A 25 6.72 3.57 -2.65
C VAL A 25 5.31 3.32 -3.18
N THR A 26 4.59 4.41 -3.43
CA THR A 26 3.26 4.36 -4.02
C THR A 26 3.34 4.47 -5.54
N LEU A 27 2.42 3.81 -6.24
CA LEU A 27 2.17 3.92 -7.66
C LEU A 27 0.70 4.34 -7.81
N ALA A 28 0.46 5.52 -8.38
CA ALA A 28 -0.87 6.14 -8.47
C ALA A 28 -1.59 6.30 -7.10
N GLY A 29 -0.85 6.39 -5.99
CA GLY A 29 -1.42 6.55 -4.65
C GLY A 29 -1.71 5.24 -3.90
N MET A 30 -1.40 4.07 -4.45
CA MET A 30 -1.49 2.76 -3.77
C MET A 30 -0.16 1.97 -3.85
N PRO A 31 0.05 0.90 -3.07
CA PRO A 31 1.30 0.15 -3.12
C PRO A 31 1.55 -0.47 -4.50
N ARG A 32 2.78 -0.33 -5.00
CA ARG A 32 3.19 -0.85 -6.32
C ARG A 32 2.86 -2.33 -6.52
N ASP A 33 3.10 -3.16 -5.50
CA ASP A 33 2.88 -4.61 -5.57
C ASP A 33 1.43 -4.97 -5.86
N TYR A 34 0.48 -4.26 -5.24
CA TYR A 34 -0.95 -4.47 -5.47
C TYR A 34 -1.35 -4.08 -6.90
N ALA A 35 -0.88 -2.92 -7.36
CA ALA A 35 -1.20 -2.42 -8.71
C ALA A 35 -0.72 -3.40 -9.79
N ILE A 36 0.48 -3.96 -9.62
CA ILE A 36 1.04 -4.97 -10.51
C ILE A 36 0.21 -6.25 -10.46
N LEU A 37 -0.07 -6.78 -9.25
CA LEU A 37 -0.84 -8.01 -9.09
C LEU A 37 -2.20 -7.93 -9.79
N MET A 38 -2.96 -6.85 -9.53
CA MET A 38 -4.29 -6.66 -10.13
C MET A 38 -4.21 -6.43 -11.63
N GLY A 39 -3.18 -5.71 -12.11
CA GLY A 39 -2.90 -5.55 -13.53
C GLY A 39 -2.61 -6.88 -14.23
N THR A 40 -1.81 -7.74 -13.61
CA THR A 40 -1.53 -9.08 -14.14
C THR A 40 -2.79 -9.94 -14.18
N VAL A 41 -3.61 -9.94 -13.12
CA VAL A 41 -4.89 -10.66 -13.11
C VAL A 41 -5.81 -10.15 -14.22
N ALA A 42 -5.90 -8.83 -14.42
CA ALA A 42 -6.67 -8.24 -15.51
C ALA A 42 -6.19 -8.70 -16.89
N VAL A 43 -4.86 -8.73 -17.11
CA VAL A 43 -4.26 -9.19 -18.38
C VAL A 43 -4.54 -10.67 -18.60
N VAL A 44 -4.37 -11.50 -17.57
CA VAL A 44 -4.68 -12.94 -17.65
C VAL A 44 -6.16 -13.13 -17.97
N LEU A 45 -7.07 -12.44 -17.28
CA LEU A 45 -8.51 -12.53 -17.56
C LEU A 45 -8.86 -12.04 -18.97
N GLY A 46 -8.32 -10.90 -19.40
CA GLY A 46 -8.61 -10.32 -20.71
C GLY A 46 -8.04 -11.13 -21.88
N LEU A 47 -6.81 -11.64 -21.73
CA LEU A 47 -6.09 -12.33 -22.79
C LEU A 47 -6.42 -13.84 -22.83
N ALA A 48 -6.49 -14.51 -21.67
CA ALA A 48 -6.74 -15.95 -21.61
C ALA A 48 -8.18 -16.31 -21.98
N LEU A 49 -9.18 -15.52 -21.54
CA LEU A 49 -10.57 -15.74 -21.94
C LEU A 49 -10.88 -15.11 -23.30
N ARG A 50 -9.98 -14.28 -23.85
CA ARG A 50 -10.18 -13.43 -25.04
C ARG A 50 -11.34 -12.43 -24.92
N ILE A 51 -11.87 -12.26 -23.70
CA ILE A 51 -12.92 -11.30 -23.35
C ILE A 51 -12.24 -10.07 -22.77
N TRP A 52 -11.70 -9.22 -23.63
CA TRP A 52 -10.96 -8.03 -23.22
C TRP A 52 -11.79 -7.08 -22.33
N TRP A 53 -13.11 -7.01 -22.55
CA TRP A 53 -14.05 -6.25 -21.71
C TRP A 53 -14.07 -6.72 -20.25
N LEU A 54 -13.98 -8.03 -20.01
CA LEU A 54 -13.99 -8.58 -18.66
C LEU A 54 -12.68 -8.21 -17.93
N GLY A 55 -11.55 -8.29 -18.65
CA GLY A 55 -10.26 -7.83 -18.13
C GLY A 55 -10.27 -6.33 -17.80
N LEU A 56 -10.84 -5.50 -18.68
CA LEU A 56 -10.93 -4.05 -18.46
C LEU A 56 -11.87 -3.69 -17.29
N LEU A 57 -13.03 -4.35 -17.19
CA LEU A 57 -13.97 -4.16 -16.10
C LEU A 57 -13.34 -4.55 -14.76
N TRP A 58 -12.70 -5.72 -14.71
CA TRP A 58 -11.95 -6.16 -13.55
C TRP A 58 -10.87 -5.16 -13.15
N TRP A 59 -10.06 -4.70 -14.11
CA TRP A 59 -9.00 -3.75 -13.88
C TRP A 59 -9.53 -2.45 -13.26
N ALA A 60 -10.60 -1.87 -13.83
CA ALA A 60 -11.20 -0.64 -13.34
C ALA A 60 -11.71 -0.79 -11.89
N VAL A 61 -12.40 -1.90 -11.58
CA VAL A 61 -12.90 -2.18 -10.23
C VAL A 61 -11.75 -2.36 -9.25
N ALA A 62 -10.76 -3.17 -9.58
CA ALA A 62 -9.61 -3.42 -8.72
C ALA A 62 -8.80 -2.13 -8.45
N HIS A 63 -8.65 -1.27 -9.46
CA HIS A 63 -7.95 0.00 -9.33
C HIS A 63 -8.73 0.98 -8.44
N ALA A 64 -10.05 1.05 -8.60
CA ALA A 64 -10.91 1.88 -7.76
C ALA A 64 -10.87 1.45 -6.28
N ILE A 65 -10.93 0.13 -6.02
CA ILE A 65 -10.78 -0.43 -4.66
C ILE A 65 -9.40 -0.08 -4.10
N GLY A 66 -8.35 -0.20 -4.91
CA GLY A 66 -6.98 0.13 -4.50
C GLY A 66 -6.82 1.59 -4.09
N LEU A 67 -7.35 2.51 -4.89
CA LEU A 67 -7.36 3.94 -4.60
C LEU A 67 -8.17 4.27 -3.35
N TYR A 68 -9.34 3.64 -3.17
CA TYR A 68 -10.18 3.84 -2.00
C TYR A 68 -9.48 3.34 -0.72
N ALA A 69 -8.91 2.15 -0.75
CA ALA A 69 -8.20 1.56 0.39
C ALA A 69 -6.98 2.40 0.77
N ALA A 70 -6.18 2.83 -0.21
CA ALA A 70 -5.01 3.66 0.06
C ALA A 70 -5.37 5.07 0.56
N ARG A 71 -6.54 5.60 0.14
CA ARG A 71 -7.11 6.82 0.71
C ARG A 71 -7.57 6.63 2.15
N ALA A 72 -8.11 5.47 2.49
CA ALA A 72 -8.63 5.17 3.82
C ALA A 72 -7.52 4.94 4.86
N ASP A 73 -6.48 4.18 4.51
CA ASP A 73 -5.34 3.92 5.39
C ASP A 73 -4.09 3.53 4.58
N LYS A 74 -2.98 4.25 4.80
CA LYS A 74 -1.68 3.96 4.16
C LYS A 74 -1.14 2.56 4.50
N ARG A 75 -1.50 1.98 5.64
CA ARG A 75 -1.02 0.68 6.14
C ARG A 75 -1.97 -0.49 5.83
N PHE A 76 -3.10 -0.25 5.17
CA PHE A 76 -4.11 -1.26 4.92
C PHE A 76 -3.54 -2.54 4.29
N PHE A 77 -2.73 -2.38 3.23
CA PHE A 77 -2.16 -3.51 2.50
C PHE A 77 -1.11 -4.30 3.29
N ASP A 78 -0.34 -3.63 4.15
CA ASP A 78 0.62 -4.31 5.03
C ASP A 78 -0.10 -5.18 6.06
N VAL A 79 -1.18 -4.66 6.65
CA VAL A 79 -2.01 -5.39 7.61
C VAL A 79 -2.73 -6.56 6.93
N LEU A 80 -3.29 -6.34 5.73
CA LEU A 80 -3.96 -7.37 4.94
C LEU A 80 -2.99 -8.50 4.57
N ARG A 81 -1.80 -8.15 4.07
CA ARG A 81 -0.77 -9.14 3.73
C ARG A 81 -0.35 -9.95 4.94
N ARG A 82 -0.17 -9.28 6.09
CA ARG A 82 0.11 -9.93 7.36
C ARG A 82 -1.02 -10.87 7.76
N HIS A 83 -2.28 -10.44 7.68
CA HIS A 83 -3.44 -11.31 7.97
C HIS A 83 -3.50 -12.54 7.07
N LEU A 84 -3.21 -12.40 5.77
CA LEU A 84 -3.16 -13.52 4.83
C LEU A 84 -1.99 -14.49 5.09
N ALA A 85 -0.88 -13.99 5.66
CA ALA A 85 0.30 -14.80 5.95
C ALA A 85 0.25 -15.49 7.31
N LEU A 86 -0.54 -14.98 8.26
CA LEU A 86 -0.74 -15.65 9.54
C LEU A 86 -1.64 -16.89 9.36
N PRO A 87 -1.28 -18.04 9.95
CA PRO A 87 -2.15 -19.21 9.96
C PRO A 87 -3.43 -18.87 10.75
N GLY A 88 -4.59 -19.13 10.15
CA GLY A 88 -5.88 -18.92 10.79
C GLY A 88 -6.05 -19.84 11.99
N HIS A 89 -5.63 -19.39 13.17
CA HIS A 89 -5.99 -20.04 14.43
C HIS A 89 -7.43 -19.61 14.75
N LEU A 90 -8.38 -20.39 14.24
CA LEU A 90 -9.77 -20.41 14.69
C LEU A 90 -10.03 -21.73 15.44
N ASP A 91 -9.06 -22.16 16.25
CA ASP A 91 -9.26 -23.30 17.15
C ASP A 91 -10.02 -22.78 18.39
N ALA A 92 -11.32 -23.08 18.41
CA ALA A 92 -12.20 -22.95 19.57
C ALA A 92 -12.33 -24.31 20.27
#